data_AF-A0A444X0T7-F1
#
_entry.id   AF-A0A444X0T7-F1
#
_cell.length_a   1.000
_cell.length_b   1.000
_cell.length_c   1.000
_cell.angle_alpha   90.00
_cell.angle_beta   90.00
_cell.angle_gamma   90.00
#
_symmetry.space_group_name_H-M   'P 1'
#
loop_
_entity.id
_entity.type
_entity.pdbx_description
1 polymer ?
#
loop_
_entity_poly.entity_id
_entity_poly.type
_entity_poly.pdbx_seq_one_letter_code
_entity_poly.pdbx_strand_id
1 'polypeptide(L)'
;MNELRPCAAISLKHVVAQELIKGLRAVSDSLLLYNTTRVLRANESGLFLSLCRAFIEVAYPHSATCFGRCYPGGATIIMDAKNLYDGISRLLETSSAARELPKPVNNGKAKGADENGDVPAAAENGETTIV
;
A
#
# COMPACT_ATOMS: atom_id res chain seq x y z
N MET A 1 21.46 -54.69 -13.33
CA MET A 1 21.75 -53.31 -13.76
C MET A 1 21.04 -52.40 -12.78
N ASN A 2 21.77 -51.77 -11.86
CA ASN A 2 21.16 -50.93 -10.81
C ASN A 2 20.79 -49.59 -11.44
N GLU A 3 19.49 -49.39 -11.67
CA GLU A 3 18.87 -48.10 -11.98
C GLU A 3 19.03 -47.20 -10.75
N LEU A 4 20.21 -46.60 -10.58
CA LEU A 4 20.36 -45.44 -9.72
C LEU A 4 19.46 -44.36 -10.29
N ARG A 5 18.24 -44.24 -9.73
CA ARG A 5 17.39 -43.06 -9.86
C ARG A 5 18.32 -41.85 -9.84
N PRO A 6 18.29 -40.96 -10.84
CA PRO A 6 19.09 -39.76 -10.76
C PRO A 6 18.60 -39.00 -9.52
N CYS A 7 19.34 -39.11 -8.42
CA CYS A 7 19.37 -38.08 -7.41
C CYS A 7 20.02 -36.88 -8.10
N ALA A 8 19.27 -36.23 -9.00
CA ALA A 8 19.73 -35.02 -9.67
C ALA A 8 20.09 -34.06 -8.55
N ALA A 9 21.34 -33.61 -8.52
CA ALA A 9 21.78 -32.64 -7.53
C ALA A 9 20.79 -31.47 -7.59
N ILE A 10 20.01 -31.28 -6.52
CA ILE A 10 19.11 -30.15 -6.43
C ILE A 10 20.00 -28.92 -6.57
N SER A 11 19.76 -28.15 -7.64
CA SER A 11 20.55 -26.96 -7.93
C SER A 11 20.40 -25.98 -6.77
N LEU A 12 21.51 -25.66 -6.11
CA LEU A 12 21.56 -24.71 -4.98
C LEU A 12 20.81 -23.41 -5.31
N LYS A 13 20.90 -22.94 -6.56
CA LYS A 13 20.13 -21.80 -7.08
C LYS A 13 18.64 -21.93 -6.76
N HIS A 14 18.02 -23.07 -7.04
CA HIS A 14 16.59 -23.26 -6.83
C HIS A 14 16.24 -23.32 -5.34
N VAL A 15 17.08 -23.97 -4.52
CA VAL A 15 16.86 -24.02 -3.06
C VAL A 15 16.91 -22.63 -2.46
N VAL A 16 17.96 -21.87 -2.78
CA VAL A 16 18.13 -20.51 -2.25
C VAL A 16 17.03 -19.58 -2.79
N ALA A 17 16.63 -19.74 -4.06
CA ALA A 17 15.50 -18.99 -4.62
C ALA A 17 14.20 -19.27 -3.86
N GLN A 18 13.92 -20.53 -3.51
CA GLN A 18 12.73 -20.90 -2.74
C GLN A 18 12.76 -20.30 -1.34
N GLU A 19 13.91 -20.31 -0.65
CA GLU A 19 14.02 -19.67 0.66
C GLU A 19 13.84 -18.15 0.58
N LEU A 20 14.37 -17.49 -0.46
CA LEU A 20 14.11 -16.07 -0.68
C LEU A 20 12.63 -15.78 -0.94
N ILE A 21 11.97 -16.57 -1.78
CA ILE A 21 10.54 -16.44 -2.08
C ILE A 21 9.71 -16.63 -0.80
N LYS A 22 10.05 -17.61 0.05
CA LYS A 22 9.39 -17.82 1.35
C LYS A 22 9.55 -16.60 2.26
N GLY A 23 10.75 -16.03 2.35
CA GLY A 23 11.00 -14.83 3.14
C GLY A 23 10.17 -13.63 2.65
N LEU A 24 10.16 -13.38 1.34
CA LEU A 24 9.37 -12.31 0.72
C LEU A 24 7.86 -12.53 0.94
N ARG A 25 7.38 -13.77 0.86
CA ARG A 25 5.99 -14.10 1.17
C ARG A 25 5.65 -13.85 2.64
N ALA A 26 6.53 -14.22 3.57
CA ALA A 26 6.32 -13.96 4.99
C ALA A 26 6.21 -12.44 5.30
N VAL A 27 6.99 -11.60 4.60
CA VAL A 27 6.84 -10.13 4.68
C VAL A 27 5.47 -9.71 4.17
N SER A 28 5.04 -10.23 3.01
CA SER A 28 3.73 -9.94 2.43
C SER A 28 2.58 -10.31 3.37
N ASP A 29 2.62 -11.52 3.91
CA ASP A 29 1.64 -12.04 4.86
C ASP A 29 1.61 -11.20 6.15
N SER A 30 2.77 -10.76 6.63
CA SER A 30 2.88 -9.90 7.81
C SER A 30 2.23 -8.52 7.60
N LEU A 31 2.43 -7.92 6.42
CA LEU A 31 1.79 -6.65 6.07
C LEU A 31 0.26 -6.79 5.98
N LEU A 32 -0.22 -7.89 5.37
CA LEU A 32 -1.65 -8.16 5.28
C LEU A 32 -2.26 -8.45 6.66
N LEU A 33 -1.57 -9.23 7.49
CA LEU A 33 -2.01 -9.50 8.86
C LEU A 33 -2.04 -8.22 9.70
N TYR A 34 -1.04 -7.35 9.54
CA TYR A 34 -1.02 -6.06 10.21
C TYR A 34 -2.24 -5.22 9.83
N ASN A 35 -2.58 -5.17 8.54
CA ASN A 35 -3.77 -4.46 8.06
C ASN A 35 -5.09 -5.02 8.61
N THR A 36 -5.21 -6.35 8.76
CA THR A 36 -6.46 -6.97 9.24
C THR A 36 -6.62 -6.91 10.75
N THR A 37 -5.52 -6.92 11.51
CA THR A 37 -5.56 -6.99 12.98
C THR A 37 -5.42 -5.64 13.67
N ARG A 38 -4.81 -4.64 13.01
CA ARG A 38 -4.61 -3.31 13.59
C ARG A 38 -5.60 -2.32 13.00
N VAL A 39 -6.32 -1.65 13.90
CA VAL A 39 -7.05 -0.43 13.54
C VAL A 39 -6.03 0.69 13.41
N LEU A 40 -5.60 0.97 12.18
CA LEU A 40 -4.68 2.06 11.90
C LEU A 40 -5.43 3.39 11.94
N ARG A 41 -4.90 4.34 12.72
CA ARG A 41 -5.41 5.71 12.71
C ARG A 41 -5.12 6.36 11.35
N ALA A 42 -5.87 7.42 11.02
CA ALA A 42 -5.73 8.09 9.72
C ALA A 42 -4.31 8.64 9.44
N ASN A 43 -3.56 9.02 10.48
CA ASN A 43 -2.17 9.46 10.37
C ASN A 43 -1.18 8.31 10.14
N GLU A 44 -1.49 7.10 10.63
CA GLU A 44 -0.65 5.91 10.50
C GLU A 44 -0.94 5.13 9.20
N SER A 45 -2.19 5.17 8.73
CA SER A 45 -2.61 4.44 7.53
C SER A 45 -1.87 4.91 6.27
N GLY A 46 -1.60 6.21 6.14
CA GLY A 46 -0.80 6.76 5.04
C GLY A 46 0.62 6.18 5.00
N LEU A 47 1.30 6.16 6.15
CA LEU A 47 2.65 5.59 6.27
C LEU A 47 2.65 4.08 5.98
N PHE A 48 1.65 3.36 6.49
CA PHE A 48 1.50 1.93 6.23
C PHE A 48 1.32 1.63 4.74
N LEU A 49 0.47 2.39 4.03
CA LEU A 49 0.30 2.22 2.59
C LEU A 49 1.57 2.55 1.81
N SER A 50 2.32 3.57 2.23
CA SER A 50 3.65 3.85 1.65
C SER A 50 4.63 2.69 1.85
N LEU A 51 4.60 2.01 3.00
CA LEU A 51 5.41 0.82 3.25
C LEU A 51 5.02 -0.35 2.34
N CYS A 52 3.72 -0.63 2.23
CA CYS A 52 3.19 -1.63 1.30
C CYS A 52 3.63 -1.37 -0.15
N ARG A 53 3.59 -0.10 -0.56
CA ARG A 53 4.05 0.32 -1.89
C ARG A 53 5.55 0.15 -2.07
N ALA A 54 6.35 0.58 -1.10
CA ALA A 54 7.80 0.42 -1.13
C ALA A 54 8.23 -1.07 -1.18
N PHE A 55 7.47 -1.96 -0.53
CA PHE A 55 7.71 -3.39 -0.63
C PHE A 55 7.55 -3.91 -2.08
N ILE A 56 6.45 -3.56 -2.75
CA ILE A 56 6.16 -4.01 -4.12
C ILE A 56 7.07 -3.35 -5.15
N GLU A 57 7.25 -2.03 -5.06
CA GLU A 57 7.93 -1.26 -6.11
C GLU A 57 9.46 -1.26 -5.95
N VAL A 58 9.97 -1.50 -4.73
CA VAL A 58 11.41 -1.38 -4.43
C VAL A 58 11.99 -2.68 -3.87
N ALA A 59 11.52 -3.13 -2.70
CA ALA A 59 12.18 -4.22 -1.99
C ALA A 59 12.11 -5.55 -2.75
N TYR A 60 10.95 -5.89 -3.31
CA TYR A 60 10.76 -7.12 -4.08
C TYR A 60 11.59 -7.14 -5.38
N PRO A 61 11.51 -6.12 -6.28
CA PRO A 61 12.34 -6.07 -7.49
C PRO A 61 13.84 -6.01 -7.19
N HIS A 62 14.24 -5.31 -6.13
CA HIS A 62 15.63 -5.26 -5.70
C HIS A 62 16.13 -6.64 -5.26
N SER A 63 15.32 -7.39 -4.51
CA SER A 63 15.65 -8.76 -4.08
C SER A 63 15.84 -9.69 -5.28
N ALA A 64 14.93 -9.62 -6.27
CA ALA A 64 15.05 -10.39 -7.51
C ALA A 64 16.33 -10.01 -8.30
N THR A 65 16.62 -8.71 -8.41
CA THR A 65 17.81 -8.20 -9.11
C THR A 65 19.11 -8.66 -8.46
N CYS A 66 19.22 -8.51 -7.14
CA CYS A 66 20.39 -8.99 -6.38
C CYS A 66 20.56 -10.50 -6.52
N PHE A 67 19.46 -11.26 -6.46
CA PHE A 67 19.52 -12.71 -6.68
C PHE A 67 19.99 -13.06 -8.09
N GLY A 68 19.52 -12.35 -9.12
CA GLY A 68 19.97 -12.54 -10.51
C GLY A 68 21.44 -12.21 -10.76
N ARG A 69 22.02 -11.29 -9.97
CA ARG A 69 23.48 -10.99 -10.01
C ARG A 69 24.31 -12.14 -9.44
N CYS A 70 23.80 -12.83 -8.43
CA CYS A 70 24.48 -13.99 -7.83
C CYS A 70 24.25 -15.29 -8.62
N TYR A 71 23.11 -15.41 -9.30
CA TYR A 71 22.70 -16.60 -10.02
C TYR A 71 22.14 -16.25 -11.41
N PRO A 72 22.82 -16.62 -12.51
CA PRO A 72 22.31 -16.39 -13.86
C PRO A 72 20.90 -16.95 -14.08
N GLY A 73 20.02 -16.13 -14.63
CA GLY A 73 18.59 -16.44 -14.79
C GLY A 73 17.83 -16.59 -13.46
N GLY A 74 18.40 -16.16 -12.34
CA GLY A 74 17.77 -16.26 -11.03
C GLY A 74 16.67 -15.23 -10.82
N ALA A 75 16.81 -14.02 -11.38
CA ALA A 75 15.83 -12.95 -11.21
C ALA A 75 14.43 -13.37 -11.71
N THR A 76 14.34 -14.08 -12.83
CA THR A 76 13.08 -14.59 -13.37
C THR A 76 12.42 -15.59 -12.43
N ILE A 77 13.20 -16.48 -11.79
CA ILE A 77 12.67 -17.44 -10.80
C ILE A 77 11.98 -16.71 -9.64
N ILE A 78 12.57 -15.60 -9.17
CA ILE A 78 11.98 -14.80 -8.10
C ILE A 78 10.74 -14.06 -8.62
N MET A 79 10.83 -13.39 -9.76
CA MET A 79 9.72 -12.60 -10.33
C MET A 79 8.52 -13.45 -10.75
N ASP A 80 8.74 -14.70 -11.17
CA ASP A 80 7.70 -15.66 -11.55
C ASP A 80 6.98 -16.29 -10.34
N ALA A 81 7.35 -15.91 -9.10
CA ALA A 81 6.67 -16.34 -7.89
C ALA A 81 5.23 -15.78 -7.86
N LYS A 82 4.31 -16.54 -8.46
CA LYS A 82 2.90 -16.15 -8.61
C LYS A 82 2.29 -15.73 -7.28
N ASN A 83 1.50 -14.67 -7.36
CA ASN A 83 0.62 -14.15 -6.33
C ASN A 83 1.32 -13.73 -5.03
N LEU A 84 2.63 -13.47 -5.05
CA LEU A 84 3.40 -13.21 -3.82
C LEU A 84 2.90 -11.96 -3.07
N TYR A 85 2.46 -10.94 -3.79
CA TYR A 85 2.00 -9.67 -3.20
C TYR A 85 0.64 -9.21 -3.74
N ASP A 86 -0.13 -10.07 -4.41
CA ASP A 86 -1.44 -9.71 -4.99
C ASP A 86 -2.42 -9.15 -3.93
N GLY A 87 -2.37 -9.68 -2.72
CA GLY A 87 -3.17 -9.17 -1.60
C GLY A 87 -2.82 -7.72 -1.27
N ILE A 88 -1.53 -7.38 -1.29
CA ILE A 88 -1.05 -6.01 -1.05
C ILE A 88 -1.39 -5.11 -2.24
N SER A 89 -1.27 -5.60 -3.48
CA SER A 89 -1.71 -4.85 -4.67
C SER A 89 -3.18 -4.45 -4.57
N ARG A 90 -4.06 -5.42 -4.26
CA ARG A 90 -5.50 -5.16 -4.06
C ARG A 90 -5.78 -4.20 -2.90
N LEU A 91 -5.01 -4.31 -1.81
CA LEU A 91 -5.10 -3.39 -0.68
C LEU A 91 -4.81 -1.94 -1.12
N LEU A 92 -3.75 -1.74 -1.90
CA LEU A 92 -3.36 -0.42 -2.40
C LEU A 92 -4.42 0.14 -3.35
N GLU A 93 -4.92 -0.67 -4.29
CA GLU A 93 -6.00 -0.30 -5.23
C GLU A 93 -7.27 0.13 -4.50
N THR A 94 -7.70 -0.64 -3.50
CA THR A 94 -8.89 -0.33 -2.69
C THR A 94 -8.69 0.97 -1.91
N SER A 95 -7.49 1.19 -1.38
CA SER A 95 -7.16 2.40 -0.61
C SER A 95 -7.08 3.65 -1.48
N SER A 96 -6.64 3.54 -2.73
CA SER A 96 -6.70 4.64 -3.69
C SER A 96 -8.15 4.98 -4.08
N ALA A 97 -8.99 3.97 -4.36
CA ALA A 97 -10.39 4.19 -4.73
C ALA A 97 -11.20 4.84 -3.61
N ALA A 98 -10.93 4.50 -2.34
CA ALA A 98 -11.59 5.11 -1.18
C ALA A 98 -11.30 6.61 -1.03
N ARG A 99 -10.17 7.11 -1.57
CA ARG A 99 -9.83 8.53 -1.57
C ARG A 99 -10.50 9.31 -2.71
N GLU A 100 -11.00 8.62 -3.74
CA GLU A 100 -11.64 9.22 -4.91
C GLU A 100 -13.18 9.28 -4.82
N LEU A 101 -13.79 8.79 -3.74
CA LEU A 101 -15.24 8.86 -3.58
C LEU A 101 -15.72 10.33 -3.52
N PRO A 102 -16.65 10.77 -4.41
CA PRO A 102 -17.11 12.15 -4.43
C PRO A 102 -17.75 12.57 -3.10
N LYS A 103 -17.44 13.78 -2.63
CA LYS A 103 -18.14 14.43 -1.50
C LYS A 103 -19.66 14.32 -1.69
N PRO A 104 -20.45 14.09 -0.63
CA PRO A 104 -21.89 14.11 -0.74
C PRO A 104 -22.33 15.47 -1.28
N VAL A 105 -23.08 15.44 -2.39
CA VAL A 105 -23.81 16.58 -2.92
C VAL A 105 -24.70 17.12 -1.82
N ASN A 106 -24.42 18.33 -1.37
CA ASN A 106 -25.25 19.07 -0.43
C ASN A 106 -26.67 19.17 -1.00
N ASN A 107 -27.67 18.70 -0.25
CA ASN A 107 -29.08 18.73 -0.63
C ASN A 107 -29.56 20.17 -0.82
N GLY A 108 -29.62 20.63 -2.07
CA GLY A 108 -30.27 21.89 -2.43
C GLY A 108 -31.75 21.70 -2.74
N LYS A 109 -32.62 21.88 -1.75
CA LYS A 109 -34.02 22.27 -2.00
C LYS A 109 -34.54 23.22 -0.92
N ALA A 110 -34.38 24.51 -1.17
CA ALA A 110 -35.25 25.54 -0.63
C ALA A 110 -35.52 26.57 -1.73
N LYS A 111 -36.78 26.60 -2.19
CA LYS A 111 -37.34 27.55 -3.13
C LYS A 111 -38.06 28.60 -2.28
N GLY A 112 -37.74 29.88 -2.45
CA GLY A 112 -38.44 30.99 -1.81
C GLY A 112 -37.64 32.29 -1.90
N ALA A 113 -37.99 33.13 -2.87
CA ALA A 113 -37.55 34.51 -3.03
C ALA A 113 -38.18 35.40 -1.94
N ASP A 114 -37.50 36.48 -1.52
CA ASP A 114 -37.86 37.88 -1.87
C ASP A 114 -36.90 38.90 -1.22
N GLU A 115 -37.14 40.18 -1.50
CA GLU A 115 -36.21 41.28 -1.79
C GLU A 115 -35.64 42.12 -0.62
N ASN A 116 -34.46 42.70 -0.92
CA ASN A 116 -34.01 44.09 -0.72
C ASN A 116 -34.03 44.77 0.69
N GLY A 117 -32.94 45.49 0.97
CA GLY A 117 -33.01 46.73 1.75
C GLY A 117 -31.95 46.96 2.82
N ASP A 118 -30.97 47.81 2.46
CA ASP A 118 -30.39 48.87 3.30
C ASP A 118 -29.28 48.52 4.32
N VAL A 119 -28.17 49.26 4.14
CA VAL A 119 -26.98 49.30 5.00
C VAL A 119 -27.15 50.45 5.99
N PRO A 120 -26.75 50.28 7.26
CA PRO A 120 -26.07 51.40 7.90
C PRO A 120 -24.70 51.06 8.46
N ALA A 121 -23.85 52.07 8.39
CA ALA A 121 -22.47 52.10 8.79
C ALA A 121 -22.24 52.14 10.31
N ALA A 122 -21.03 51.71 10.69
CA ALA A 122 -20.16 52.18 11.76
C ALA A 122 -20.65 52.14 13.23
N ALA A 123 -19.90 51.42 14.07
CA ALA A 123 -19.29 52.00 15.28
C ALA A 123 -18.23 51.05 15.87
N GLU A 124 -17.06 51.62 16.12
CA GLU A 124 -15.99 51.13 16.99
C GLU A 124 -16.50 50.73 18.38
N ASN A 125 -15.93 49.67 18.96
CA ASN A 125 -15.03 49.83 20.11
C ASN A 125 -14.39 48.48 20.48
N GLY A 126 -13.06 48.46 20.46
CA GLY A 126 -12.24 47.41 21.06
C GLY A 126 -12.02 47.72 22.54
N GLU A 127 -12.34 46.76 23.40
CA GLU A 127 -12.05 46.81 24.84
C GLU A 127 -10.91 45.83 25.18
N THR A 128 -9.73 46.42 25.33
CA THR A 128 -8.71 46.27 26.40
C THR A 128 -8.60 44.95 27.22
N THR A 129 -7.49 44.26 26.97
CA THR A 129 -6.43 43.78 27.91
C THR A 129 -6.74 42.87 29.10
N ILE A 130 -6.11 41.70 29.09
CA ILE A 130 -5.27 41.12 30.18
C ILE A 130 -4.30 40.16 29.45
N VAL A 131 -2.98 40.38 29.40
CA VAL A 131 -1.97 40.37 30.48
C VAL A 131 -0.80 41.29 30.11
#